data_AF-A0A2V6PUE6-F1
#
_entry.id   AF-A0A2V6PUE6-F1
#
_cell.length_a   1.000
_cell.length_b   1.000
_cell.length_c   1.000
_cell.angle_alpha   90.00
_cell.angle_beta   90.00
_cell.angle_gamma   90.00
#
_symmetry.space_group_name_H-M   'P 1'
#
loop_
_entity.id
_entity.type
_entity.pdbx_description
1 polymer ?
#
loop_
_entity_poly.entity_id
_entity_poly.type
_entity_poly.pdbx_seq_one_letter_code
_entity_poly.pdbx_strand_id
1 'polypeptide(L)'
;MITICPREPGRVTLSLERGGPPVRLGAAEIARHLDALIARRDLAARVQVQQGCAGGCAGSGPNVSVTFYAMPPPGEKPDHVALGWRTYVESLATLPYLAKLIDENLDDEPERNRIAAEARRTSREAAPSRRRRPAR
;
A
#
# COMPACT_ATOMS: atom_id res chain seq x y z
N MET A 1 0.92 -0.57 1.94
CA MET A 1 0.39 -1.94 2.03
C MET A 1 -0.42 -2.24 0.79
N ILE A 2 -0.14 -3.34 0.11
CA ILE A 2 -0.92 -3.83 -1.04
C ILE A 2 -1.74 -5.03 -0.57
N THR A 3 -3.05 -4.95 -0.71
CA THR A 3 -4.00 -5.98 -0.29
C THR A 3 -4.61 -6.64 -1.51
N ILE A 4 -4.57 -7.96 -1.56
CA ILE A 4 -5.13 -8.77 -2.65
C ILE A 4 -6.04 -9.84 -2.07
N CYS A 5 -7.21 -10.05 -2.66
CA CYS A 5 -8.13 -11.08 -2.21
C CYS A 5 -7.85 -12.43 -2.87
N PRO A 6 -7.31 -13.43 -2.16
CA PRO A 6 -7.00 -14.74 -2.76
C PRO A 6 -8.26 -15.52 -3.15
N ARG A 7 -9.44 -15.09 -2.71
CA ARG A 7 -10.74 -15.74 -2.96
C ARG A 7 -11.41 -15.29 -4.25
N GLU A 8 -10.89 -14.24 -4.90
CA GLU A 8 -11.45 -13.78 -6.17
C GLU A 8 -11.02 -14.73 -7.31
N PRO A 9 -11.97 -15.35 -8.04
CA PRO A 9 -11.66 -16.35 -9.06
C PRO A 9 -11.15 -15.75 -10.38
N GLY A 10 -11.24 -14.42 -10.50
CA GLY A 10 -10.88 -13.66 -11.69
C GLY A 10 -9.44 -13.85 -12.14
N ARG A 11 -9.19 -13.54 -13.41
CA ARG A 11 -7.85 -13.48 -13.98
C ARG A 11 -7.69 -12.25 -14.86
N VAL A 12 -6.55 -11.61 -14.76
CA VAL A 12 -6.17 -10.46 -15.60
C VAL A 12 -5.00 -10.83 -16.49
N THR A 13 -4.93 -10.23 -17.67
CA THR A 13 -3.80 -10.40 -18.61
C THR A 13 -3.01 -9.10 -18.66
N LEU A 14 -1.81 -9.10 -18.12
CA LEU A 14 -0.88 -7.98 -18.17
C LEU A 14 0.57 -8.47 -18.05
N SER A 15 1.51 -7.67 -18.53
CA SER A 15 2.93 -7.97 -18.36
C SER A 15 3.34 -7.75 -16.90
N LEU A 16 4.35 -8.47 -16.42
CA LEU A 16 4.88 -8.25 -15.06
C LEU A 16 5.65 -6.93 -14.96
N GLU A 17 6.45 -6.64 -15.98
CA GLU A 17 7.31 -5.45 -16.08
C GLU A 17 7.23 -4.85 -17.47
N ARG A 18 7.72 -3.62 -17.60
CA ARG A 18 7.76 -2.86 -18.86
C ARG A 18 8.46 -3.67 -19.96
N GLY A 19 7.79 -3.84 -21.10
CA GLY A 19 8.33 -4.55 -22.26
C GLY A 19 8.33 -6.07 -22.14
N GLY A 20 7.86 -6.64 -21.02
CA GLY A 20 7.69 -8.08 -20.86
C GLY A 20 6.47 -8.62 -21.62
N PRO A 21 6.40 -9.94 -21.86
CA PRO A 21 5.22 -10.55 -22.46
C PRO A 21 4.02 -10.50 -21.50
N PRO A 22 2.78 -10.37 -22.02
CA PRO A 22 1.59 -10.45 -21.21
C PRO A 22 1.42 -11.86 -20.65
N VAL A 23 1.02 -11.94 -19.38
CA VAL A 23 0.75 -13.20 -18.69
C VAL A 23 -0.62 -13.14 -18.03
N ARG A 24 -1.30 -14.29 -17.97
CA ARG A 24 -2.60 -14.40 -17.32
C ARG A 24 -2.40 -14.73 -15.84
N LEU A 25 -2.81 -13.83 -14.96
CA LEU A 25 -2.54 -13.88 -13.53
C LEU A 25 -3.86 -13.93 -12.73
N GLY A 26 -3.93 -14.83 -11.76
CA GLY A 26 -4.93 -14.80 -10.69
C GLY A 26 -4.39 -14.09 -9.45
N ALA A 27 -5.23 -13.95 -8.42
CA ALA A 27 -4.89 -13.23 -7.19
C ALA A 27 -3.61 -13.75 -6.52
N ALA A 28 -3.44 -15.07 -6.45
CA ALA A 28 -2.27 -15.70 -5.82
C ALA A 28 -0.98 -15.45 -6.60
N GLU A 29 -1.03 -15.53 -7.93
CA GLU A 29 0.14 -15.25 -8.77
C GLU A 29 0.54 -13.77 -8.67
N ILE A 30 -0.44 -12.86 -8.64
CA ILE A 30 -0.19 -11.42 -8.47
C ILE A 30 0.54 -11.16 -7.15
N ALA A 31 0.05 -11.69 -6.03
CA ALA A 31 0.68 -11.52 -4.72
C ALA A 31 2.14 -12.00 -4.74
N ARG A 32 2.38 -13.22 -5.24
CA ARG A 32 3.74 -13.80 -5.35
C ARG A 32 4.66 -12.95 -6.23
N HIS A 33 4.17 -12.45 -7.36
CA HIS A 33 4.96 -11.62 -8.25
C HIS A 33 5.29 -10.26 -7.65
N LEU A 34 4.35 -9.66 -6.90
CA LEU A 34 4.61 -8.43 -6.18
C LEU A 34 5.63 -8.63 -5.05
N ASP A 35 5.52 -9.71 -4.27
CA ASP A 35 6.51 -10.03 -3.22
C ASP A 35 7.92 -10.20 -3.82
N ALA A 36 8.02 -10.95 -4.92
CA ALA A 36 9.29 -11.13 -5.64
C ALA A 36 9.84 -9.79 -6.19
N LEU A 37 8.97 -8.92 -6.68
CA LEU A 37 9.34 -7.60 -7.19
C LEU A 37 9.82 -6.69 -6.06
N ILE A 38 9.13 -6.67 -4.93
CA ILE A 38 9.48 -5.91 -3.72
C ILE A 38 10.84 -6.36 -3.20
N ALA A 39 11.06 -7.67 -3.07
CA ALA A 39 12.33 -8.21 -2.63
C ALA A 39 13.47 -7.85 -3.60
N ARG A 40 13.26 -8.02 -4.91
CA ARG A 40 14.26 -7.71 -5.93
C ARG A 40 14.63 -6.23 -6.00
N ARG A 41 13.70 -5.34 -5.65
CA ARG A 41 13.90 -3.88 -5.66
C ARG A 41 14.27 -3.30 -4.29
N ASP A 42 14.48 -4.16 -3.28
CA ASP A 42 14.76 -3.76 -1.90
C ASP A 42 13.71 -2.78 -1.31
N LEU A 43 12.43 -3.06 -1.59
CA LEU A 43 11.31 -2.22 -1.17
C LEU A 43 10.59 -2.72 0.09
N ALA A 44 11.06 -3.81 0.72
CA ALA A 44 10.37 -4.46 1.83
C ALA A 44 10.17 -3.56 3.06
N ALA A 45 11.01 -2.53 3.22
CA ALA A 45 10.86 -1.52 4.28
C ALA A 45 9.71 -0.53 4.03
N ARG A 46 9.22 -0.41 2.79
CA ARG A 46 8.26 0.60 2.33
C ARG A 46 6.95 -0.01 1.83
N VAL A 47 7.04 -1.19 1.20
CA VAL A 47 5.93 -1.87 0.55
C VAL A 47 5.84 -3.29 1.09
N GLN A 48 4.62 -3.68 1.44
CA GLN A 48 4.28 -5.02 1.90
C GLN A 48 3.04 -5.49 1.15
N VAL A 49 2.98 -6.79 0.86
CA VAL A 49 1.78 -7.45 0.34
C VAL A 49 1.09 -8.19 1.48
N GLN A 50 -0.23 -8.09 1.52
CA GLN A 50 -1.05 -8.90 2.41
C GLN A 50 -2.22 -9.51 1.65
N GLN A 51 -2.73 -10.62 2.17
CA GLN A 51 -3.95 -11.23 1.68
C GLN A 51 -5.15 -10.74 2.48
N GLY A 52 -6.21 -10.32 1.81
CA GLY A 52 -7.40 -9.78 2.46
C GLY A 52 -8.43 -9.27 1.46
N CYS A 53 -9.60 -8.86 1.96
CA CYS A 53 -10.60 -8.23 1.11
C CYS A 53 -10.04 -6.89 0.57
N ALA A 54 -9.84 -6.81 -0.74
CA ALA A 54 -9.39 -5.58 -1.42
C ALA A 54 -10.56 -4.62 -1.72
N GLY A 55 -11.80 -5.00 -1.38
CA GLY A 55 -13.01 -4.38 -1.88
C GLY A 55 -13.34 -4.86 -3.30
N GLY A 56 -14.62 -4.81 -3.68
CA GLY A 56 -15.05 -5.25 -5.02
C GLY A 56 -15.15 -6.77 -5.22
N CYS A 57 -15.23 -7.57 -4.15
CA CYS A 57 -15.33 -9.04 -4.24
C CYS A 57 -16.53 -9.56 -5.06
N ALA A 58 -17.52 -8.71 -5.35
CA ALA A 58 -18.64 -9.04 -6.24
C ALA A 58 -18.32 -8.88 -7.73
N GLY A 59 -17.19 -8.24 -8.06
CA GLY A 59 -16.74 -7.96 -9.42
C GLY A 59 -15.83 -9.06 -9.99
N SER A 60 -15.31 -8.78 -11.17
CA SER A 60 -14.62 -9.76 -12.02
C SER A 60 -13.28 -10.25 -11.46
N GLY A 61 -12.57 -9.42 -10.69
CA GLY A 61 -11.28 -9.71 -10.05
C GLY A 61 -10.12 -10.11 -10.99
N PRO A 62 -8.89 -10.27 -10.48
CA PRO A 62 -8.46 -9.94 -9.12
C PRO A 62 -8.42 -8.42 -8.91
N ASN A 63 -8.91 -7.97 -7.78
CA ASN A 63 -8.91 -6.60 -7.34
C ASN A 63 -7.78 -6.37 -6.34
N VAL A 64 -7.24 -5.16 -6.35
CA VAL A 64 -6.13 -4.75 -5.48
C VAL A 64 -6.48 -3.46 -4.76
N SER A 65 -6.16 -3.39 -3.46
CA SER A 65 -6.23 -2.15 -2.69
C SER A 65 -4.84 -1.78 -2.18
N VAL A 66 -4.46 -0.53 -2.35
CA VAL A 66 -3.21 0.02 -1.84
C VAL A 66 -3.53 1.00 -0.73
N THR A 67 -3.13 0.68 0.48
CA THR A 67 -3.30 1.55 1.66
C THR A 67 -1.97 2.22 1.99
N PHE A 68 -2.02 3.54 2.18
CA PHE A 68 -0.86 4.35 2.54
C PHE A 68 -0.82 4.57 4.04
N TYR A 69 0.35 4.34 4.63
CA TYR A 69 0.62 4.63 6.02
C TYR A 69 1.80 5.61 6.08
N ALA A 70 1.82 6.44 7.12
CA ALA A 70 2.96 7.29 7.37
C ALA A 70 4.17 6.44 7.74
N MET A 71 5.34 6.76 7.17
CA MET A 71 6.58 6.14 7.64
C MET A 71 6.82 6.50 9.12
N PRO A 72 7.14 5.52 9.98
CA PRO A 72 7.53 5.82 11.35
C PRO A 72 8.90 6.51 11.36
N PRO A 73 9.11 7.51 12.23
CA PRO A 73 10.45 8.01 12.53
C PRO A 73 11.37 6.87 13.02
N PRO A 74 12.69 7.00 12.88
CA PRO A 74 13.63 6.01 13.41
C PRO A 74 13.38 5.72 14.89
N GLY A 75 13.13 4.45 15.22
CA GLY A 75 12.89 3.99 16.60
C GLY A 75 11.45 4.15 17.10
N GLU A 76 10.56 4.78 16.34
CA GLU A 76 9.13 4.86 16.69
C GLU A 76 8.34 3.66 16.11
N LYS A 77 7.24 3.30 16.76
CA LYS A 77 6.33 2.27 16.25
C LYS A 77 5.53 2.79 15.05
N PRO A 78 5.21 1.94 14.07
CA PRO A 78 4.29 2.30 12.99
C PRO A 78 2.94 2.78 13.54
N ASP A 79 2.43 3.85 12.94
CA ASP A 79 1.04 4.25 13.12
C ASP A 79 0.16 3.42 12.18
N HIS A 80 -0.93 2.87 12.69
CA HIS A 80 -1.88 2.07 11.91
C HIS A 80 -3.04 2.91 11.34
N VAL A 81 -3.03 4.23 11.52
CA VAL A 81 -3.96 5.14 10.86
C VAL A 81 -3.53 5.32 9.40
N ALA A 82 -4.43 4.99 8.48
CA ALA A 82 -4.20 5.17 7.05
C ALA A 82 -4.21 6.66 6.67
N LEU A 83 -3.22 7.08 5.89
CA LEU A 83 -3.19 8.42 5.27
C LEU A 83 -4.10 8.51 4.05
N GLY A 84 -4.47 7.36 3.48
CA GLY A 84 -5.33 7.25 2.32
C GLY A 84 -5.28 5.85 1.73
N TRP A 85 -6.02 5.65 0.64
CA TRP A 85 -6.01 4.40 -0.11
C TRP A 85 -6.29 4.64 -1.58
N ARG A 86 -5.96 3.65 -2.40
CA ARG A 86 -6.29 3.57 -3.82
C ARG A 86 -6.74 2.16 -4.15
N THR A 87 -7.77 2.01 -4.98
CA THR A 87 -8.29 0.70 -5.38
C THR A 87 -8.20 0.50 -6.89
N TYR A 88 -7.91 -0.74 -7.26
CA TYR A 88 -7.85 -1.24 -8.63
C TYR A 88 -8.95 -2.29 -8.80
N VAL A 89 -10.19 -1.89 -8.53
CA VAL A 89 -11.36 -2.76 -8.68
C VAL A 89 -11.76 -2.76 -10.15
N GLU A 90 -11.71 -3.94 -10.78
CA GLU A 90 -12.01 -4.14 -12.21
C GLU A 90 -11.15 -3.29 -13.18
N SER A 91 -10.17 -2.57 -12.67
CA SER A 91 -9.27 -1.71 -13.44
C SER A 91 -7.83 -2.20 -13.43
N LEU A 92 -7.51 -3.29 -12.73
CA LEU A 92 -6.13 -3.80 -12.67
C LEU A 92 -5.57 -4.14 -14.06
N ALA A 93 -6.41 -4.64 -14.97
CA ALA A 93 -6.04 -4.95 -16.34
C ALA A 93 -5.75 -3.72 -17.21
N THR A 94 -6.09 -2.51 -16.77
CA THR A 94 -5.78 -1.27 -17.51
C THR A 94 -4.36 -0.79 -17.23
N LEU A 95 -3.68 -1.37 -16.23
CA LEU A 95 -2.27 -1.10 -16.01
C LEU A 95 -1.43 -1.63 -17.18
N PRO A 96 -0.42 -0.88 -17.64
CA PRO A 96 0.44 -1.34 -18.73
C PRO A 96 1.30 -2.54 -18.33
N TYR A 97 1.59 -2.70 -17.03
CA TYR A 97 2.31 -3.82 -16.44
C TYR A 97 2.16 -3.82 -14.91
N LEU A 98 2.29 -4.96 -14.26
CA LEU A 98 2.05 -5.12 -12.82
C LEU A 98 2.98 -4.24 -11.96
N ALA A 99 4.25 -4.10 -12.35
CA ALA A 99 5.18 -3.23 -11.62
C ALA A 99 4.74 -1.75 -11.57
N LYS A 100 3.91 -1.30 -12.52
CA LYS A 100 3.40 0.08 -12.53
C LYS A 100 2.55 0.37 -11.29
N LEU A 101 1.88 -0.65 -10.74
CA LEU A 101 1.17 -0.57 -9.47
C LEU A 101 2.07 -0.06 -8.35
N ILE A 102 3.32 -0.54 -8.25
CA ILE A 102 4.24 -0.07 -7.21
C ILE A 102 4.73 1.34 -7.56
N ASP A 103 5.19 1.55 -8.79
CA ASP A 103 5.80 2.80 -9.22
C ASP A 103 4.86 3.99 -9.00
N GLU A 104 3.62 3.93 -9.51
CA GLU A 104 2.67 5.04 -9.42
C GLU A 104 2.16 5.32 -8.00
N ASN A 105 2.29 4.36 -7.09
CA ASN A 105 1.89 4.54 -5.70
C ASN A 105 3.07 5.01 -4.83
N LEU A 106 4.32 4.85 -5.28
CA LEU A 106 5.50 5.40 -4.61
C LEU A 106 5.84 6.83 -5.03
N ASP A 107 5.47 7.24 -6.24
CA ASP A 107 5.74 8.60 -6.77
C ASP A 107 5.22 9.71 -5.82
N ASP A 108 4.07 9.49 -5.21
CA ASP A 108 3.40 10.43 -4.28
C ASP A 108 3.82 10.26 -2.80
N GLU A 109 4.73 9.33 -2.49
CA GLU A 109 5.11 9.01 -1.10
C GLU A 109 5.76 10.18 -0.34
N PRO A 110 6.72 10.94 -0.93
CA PRO A 110 7.40 12.02 -0.20
C PRO A 110 6.43 13.10 0.30
N GLU A 111 5.46 13.47 -0.53
CA GLU A 111 4.48 14.50 -0.20
C GLU A 111 3.54 14.04 0.93
N ARG A 112 3.05 12.80 0.86
CA ARG A 112 2.22 12.23 1.93
C ARG A 112 2.97 12.15 3.27
N ASN A 113 4.24 11.76 3.24
CA ASN A 113 5.06 11.70 4.44
C ASN A 113 5.31 13.09 5.05
N ARG A 114 5.50 14.11 4.21
CA ARG A 114 5.62 15.50 4.65
C ARG A 114 4.37 15.97 5.37
N ILE A 115 3.20 15.79 4.75
CA ILE A 115 1.90 16.17 5.33
C ILE A 115 1.69 15.47 6.68
N ALA A 116 2.01 14.17 6.77
CA ALA A 116 1.89 13.42 8.01
C ALA A 116 2.86 13.93 9.10
N ALA A 117 4.09 14.31 8.74
CA ALA A 117 5.06 14.87 9.68
C ALA A 117 4.62 16.24 10.22
N GLU A 118 4.09 17.11 9.36
CA GLU A 118 3.54 18.40 9.75
C GLU A 118 2.35 18.24 10.71
N ALA A 119 1.42 17.33 10.40
CA ALA A 119 0.29 17.02 11.28
C ALA A 119 0.76 16.54 12.67
N ARG A 120 1.75 15.64 12.72
CA ARG A 120 2.35 15.14 13.98
C ARG A 120 3.00 16.26 14.80
N ARG A 121 3.72 17.19 14.16
CA ARG A 121 4.34 18.34 14.84
C ARG A 121 3.26 19.20 15.50
N THR A 122 2.23 19.57 14.74
CA THR A 122 1.11 20.39 15.25
C THR A 122 0.40 19.70 16.42
N SER A 123 0.16 18.38 16.34
CA SER A 123 -0.44 17.63 17.45
C SER A 123 0.46 17.57 18.70
N ARG A 124 1.78 17.47 18.54
CA ARG A 124 2.73 17.50 19.68
C ARG A 124 2.79 18.88 20.34
N GLU A 125 2.77 19.95 19.57
CA GLU A 125 2.76 21.33 20.08
C GLU A 125 1.43 21.68 20.78
N ALA A 126 0.32 21.17 20.26
CA ALA A 126 -1.00 21.35 20.86
C ALA A 126 -1.25 20.50 22.12
N ALA A 127 -0.41 19.50 22.41
CA ALA A 127 -0.55 18.68 23.60
C ALA A 127 -0.23 19.52 24.85
N PRO A 128 -1.21 19.83 25.73
CA PRO A 128 -0.93 20.63 26.91
C PRO A 128 0.10 19.92 27.77
N SER A 129 1.14 20.65 28.21
CA SER A 129 2.11 20.11 29.17
C SER A 129 1.31 19.51 30.33
N ARG A 130 1.37 18.18 30.52
CA ARG A 130 0.76 17.54 31.68
C ARG A 130 1.50 18.05 32.90
N ARG A 131 1.08 19.20 33.44
CA ARG A 131 1.53 19.70 34.74
C ARG A 131 1.16 18.61 35.73
N ARG A 132 2.19 18.03 36.35
CA ARG A 132 2.09 17.05 37.42
C ARG A 132 1.11 17.62 38.46
N ARG A 133 0.00 16.93 38.64
CA ARG A 133 -0.97 17.19 39.71
C ARG A 133 -0.19 17.07 41.04
N PRO A 134 -0.16 18.10 41.92
CA PRO A 134 0.56 17.97 43.18
C PRO A 134 -0.12 16.90 44.03
N ALA A 135 0.67 16.00 44.59
CA ALA A 135 0.20 15.02 45.56
C ALA A 135 -0.33 15.75 46.79
N ARG A 136 -1.52 15.35 47.26
CA ARG A 136 -2.08 15.76 48.54
C ARG A 136 -1.52 14.88 49.64
#